data_AF-A0A7C6AXM2-F1
#
_entry.id   AF-A0A7C6AXM2-F1
#
_cell.length_a   1.000
_cell.length_b   1.000
_cell.length_c   1.000
_cell.angle_alpha   90.00
_cell.angle_beta   90.00
_cell.angle_gamma   90.00
#
_symmetry.space_group_name_H-M   'P 1'
#
loop_
_entity.id
_entity.type
_entity.pdbx_description
1 polymer ?
#
loop_
_entity_poly.entity_id
_entity_poly.type
_entity_poly.pdbx_seq_one_letter_code
_entity_poly.pdbx_strand_id
1 'polypeptide(L)'
;MDSPNVDIQLIEQVVREVLAAFSSTAPASPQHAVAESPAQEPAGTEKERARQATSANTEDSPQRLARMYSTRDGELTLANKVVTVASLENRLAGIRQVVLPLGAIITPAARDMLAEKGIKVFFGSRSAESLKGEPRSDLVTATPVTIFLVTRRVSPQQLENLLRPEGIDAQYESLDCLVRASDRVAEMCQSGKLAVVVTRYVSAEVCLANRHRGVRAIGGWAGIDVAAETAAVGANALVADAAAGLFALKRMITAFVRAPHVCPESLRERLEQS
;
A
#
# COMPACT_ATOMS: atom_id res chain seq x y z
N MET A 1 16.07 36.83 30.63
CA MET A 1 15.78 35.56 29.94
C MET A 1 15.02 35.95 28.71
N ASP A 2 15.78 36.15 27.64
CA ASP A 2 15.35 36.97 26.53
C ASP A 2 15.07 36.02 25.38
N SER A 3 13.80 35.96 24.98
CA SER A 3 13.37 35.08 23.89
C SER A 3 14.10 35.50 22.60
N PRO A 4 14.58 34.54 21.77
CA PRO A 4 15.19 34.88 20.50
C PRO A 4 14.15 35.56 19.60
N ASN A 5 14.37 36.85 19.32
CA ASN A 5 13.52 37.61 18.42
C ASN A 5 13.81 37.16 16.98
N VAL A 6 13.02 36.20 16.48
CA VAL A 6 13.16 35.67 15.12
C VAL A 6 12.74 36.75 14.13
N ASP A 7 13.69 37.23 13.33
CA ASP A 7 13.45 38.34 12.40
C ASP A 7 12.52 37.90 11.26
N ILE A 8 11.29 38.42 11.30
CA ILE A 8 10.24 38.12 10.32
C ILE A 8 10.63 38.60 8.92
N GLN A 9 11.42 39.69 8.81
CA GLN A 9 11.83 40.23 7.50
C GLN A 9 12.77 39.26 6.77
N LEU A 10 13.63 38.56 7.52
CA LEU A 10 14.52 37.52 6.96
C LEU A 10 13.73 36.34 6.38
N ILE A 11 12.63 35.96 7.04
CA ILE A 11 11.74 34.89 6.56
C ILE A 11 11.03 35.31 5.26
N GLU A 12 10.46 36.52 5.22
CA GLU A 12 9.81 37.04 4.01
C GLU A 12 10.77 37.16 2.81
N GLN A 13 12.02 37.55 3.06
CA GLN A 13 13.05 37.64 2.02
C GLN A 13 13.37 36.26 1.44
N VAL A 14 13.64 35.25 2.28
CA VAL A 14 13.94 33.88 1.84
C VAL A 14 12.76 33.26 1.08
N VAL A 15 11.52 33.45 1.56
CA VAL A 15 10.32 32.95 0.86
C VAL A 15 10.18 33.58 -0.53
N ARG A 16 10.44 34.89 -0.66
CA ARG A 16 10.38 35.59 -1.95
C ARG A 16 11.45 35.10 -2.94
N GLU A 17 12.66 34.86 -2.47
CA GLU A 17 13.77 34.36 -3.29
C GLU A 17 13.52 32.93 -3.79
N VAL A 18 13.02 32.04 -2.91
CA VAL A 18 12.62 30.67 -3.29
C VAL A 18 11.50 30.66 -4.34
N LEU A 19 10.46 31.48 -4.18
CA LEU A 19 9.35 31.57 -5.14
C LEU A 19 9.80 32.14 -6.51
N ALA A 20 10.76 33.07 -6.52
CA ALA A 20 11.36 33.56 -7.76
C ALA A 20 12.16 32.46 -8.48
N ALA A 21 12.96 31.68 -7.74
CA ALA A 21 13.73 30.56 -8.30
C ALA A 21 12.83 29.51 -8.97
N PHE A 22 11.75 29.07 -8.30
CA PHE A 22 10.78 28.13 -8.85
C PHE A 22 10.01 28.64 -10.08
N SER A 23 9.89 29.96 -10.24
CA SER A 23 9.20 30.58 -11.37
C SER A 23 10.07 30.71 -12.63
N SER A 24 11.39 30.50 -12.52
CA SER A 24 12.34 30.65 -13.63
C SER A 24 12.57 29.38 -14.46
N THR A 25 12.11 28.22 -13.99
CA THR A 25 12.44 26.89 -14.55
C THR A 25 11.31 26.29 -15.40
N ALA A 26 10.88 27.03 -16.42
CA ALA A 26 9.90 26.59 -17.43
C ALA A 26 10.49 26.64 -18.85
N PRO A 27 10.80 25.50 -19.50
CA PRO A 27 11.38 25.48 -20.86
C PRO A 27 10.31 25.73 -21.93
N ALA A 28 10.58 26.67 -22.85
CA ALA A 28 9.70 26.98 -23.98
C ALA A 28 10.01 26.12 -25.23
N SER A 29 8.97 25.63 -25.91
CA SER A 29 9.02 24.88 -27.18
C SER A 29 7.62 24.77 -27.80
N PRO A 30 7.46 24.58 -29.13
CA PRO A 30 6.99 25.71 -29.95
C PRO A 30 5.68 25.46 -30.73
N GLN A 31 5.24 26.51 -31.44
CA GLN A 31 4.02 26.56 -32.24
C GLN A 31 4.18 25.91 -33.63
N HIS A 32 3.17 25.14 -34.05
CA HIS A 32 2.79 24.84 -35.44
C HIS A 32 1.37 24.22 -35.39
N ALA A 33 0.51 24.27 -36.41
CA ALA A 33 0.21 25.25 -37.46
C ALA A 33 -1.13 24.79 -38.09
N VAL A 34 -1.95 25.71 -38.62
CA VAL A 34 -3.31 25.38 -39.11
C VAL A 34 -3.29 24.71 -40.50
N ALA A 35 -4.18 23.75 -40.72
CA ALA A 35 -4.68 23.33 -42.02
C ALA A 35 -6.15 22.88 -41.90
N GLU A 36 -6.94 23.03 -42.96
CA GLU A 36 -8.41 22.92 -42.93
C GLU A 36 -9.00 21.65 -43.59
N SER A 37 -10.28 21.43 -43.29
CA SER A 37 -11.36 20.67 -43.97
C SER A 37 -11.26 20.41 -45.50
N PRO A 38 -12.13 19.55 -46.13
CA PRO A 38 -13.42 19.01 -45.63
C PRO A 38 -13.79 17.52 -45.91
N ALA A 39 -14.89 17.13 -45.27
CA ALA A 39 -15.89 16.07 -45.52
C ALA A 39 -15.88 15.19 -46.80
N GLN A 40 -16.28 13.90 -46.62
CA GLN A 40 -17.40 13.31 -47.40
C GLN A 40 -17.99 12.02 -46.75
N GLU A 41 -19.32 11.98 -46.62
CA GLU A 41 -20.17 10.77 -46.50
C GLU A 41 -20.71 10.39 -47.91
N PRO A 42 -21.10 9.13 -48.21
CA PRO A 42 -22.48 8.69 -47.95
C PRO A 42 -22.72 7.19 -47.62
N ALA A 43 -23.95 6.94 -47.16
CA ALA A 43 -24.58 5.69 -46.73
C ALA A 43 -24.60 4.51 -47.73
N GLY A 44 -24.89 3.30 -47.22
CA GLY A 44 -25.22 2.10 -48.00
C GLY A 44 -25.99 1.02 -47.20
N THR A 45 -27.06 0.47 -47.79
CA THR A 45 -28.06 -0.43 -47.17
C THR A 45 -28.63 -1.40 -48.22
N GLU A 46 -29.29 -2.54 -47.93
CA GLU A 46 -29.66 -3.22 -46.67
C GLU A 46 -29.88 -4.74 -46.93
N LYS A 47 -29.98 -5.57 -45.87
CA LYS A 47 -30.66 -6.91 -45.86
C LYS A 47 -30.07 -8.02 -46.79
N GLU A 48 -30.45 -9.31 -46.76
CA GLU A 48 -31.00 -10.22 -45.73
C GLU A 48 -30.73 -11.70 -46.09
N ARG A 49 -30.51 -12.57 -45.08
CA ARG A 49 -30.84 -14.04 -45.03
C ARG A 49 -30.24 -14.97 -46.13
N ALA A 50 -30.15 -16.30 -45.99
CA ALA A 50 -30.72 -17.23 -45.01
C ALA A 50 -29.92 -18.55 -44.83
N ARG A 51 -30.04 -19.17 -43.64
CA ARG A 51 -30.07 -20.65 -43.34
C ARG A 51 -28.80 -21.49 -43.59
N GLN A 52 -28.20 -22.05 -42.52
CA GLN A 52 -28.31 -23.47 -42.05
C GLN A 52 -27.64 -24.51 -42.96
N ALA A 53 -26.76 -25.42 -42.54
CA ALA A 53 -26.07 -25.70 -41.26
C ALA A 53 -24.86 -26.67 -41.58
N THR A 54 -24.06 -27.30 -40.71
CA THR A 54 -24.11 -27.65 -39.25
C THR A 54 -22.70 -28.04 -38.73
N SER A 55 -22.54 -28.14 -37.41
CA SER A 55 -21.57 -28.99 -36.66
C SER A 55 -20.10 -28.54 -36.44
N ALA A 56 -19.66 -28.83 -35.20
CA ALA A 56 -18.27 -29.04 -34.71
C ALA A 56 -17.31 -27.83 -34.55
N ASN A 57 -17.14 -27.45 -33.27
CA ASN A 57 -15.90 -27.03 -32.60
C ASN A 57 -14.96 -26.00 -33.25
N THR A 58 -14.94 -24.79 -32.69
CA THR A 58 -13.78 -24.31 -31.88
C THR A 58 -14.27 -23.17 -30.98
N GLU A 59 -13.74 -23.09 -29.75
CA GLU A 59 -14.09 -22.06 -28.78
C GLU A 59 -13.32 -20.75 -29.03
N ASP A 60 -13.98 -19.68 -29.46
CA ASP A 60 -13.68 -18.37 -28.90
C ASP A 60 -14.93 -17.46 -28.88
N SER A 61 -15.20 -16.87 -27.72
CA SER A 61 -16.31 -15.94 -27.50
C SER A 61 -16.03 -15.13 -26.23
N PRO A 62 -16.37 -13.82 -26.19
CA PRO A 62 -15.78 -12.85 -25.26
C PRO A 62 -16.21 -12.98 -23.78
N GLN A 63 -16.77 -14.11 -23.37
CA GLN A 63 -17.39 -14.34 -22.07
C GLN A 63 -16.37 -14.56 -20.92
N ARG A 64 -15.05 -14.57 -21.20
CA ARG A 64 -14.01 -14.59 -20.15
C ARG A 64 -13.77 -13.23 -19.45
N LEU A 65 -14.50 -12.18 -19.82
CA LEU A 65 -14.36 -10.83 -19.24
C LEU A 65 -15.03 -10.62 -17.86
N ALA A 66 -15.60 -11.67 -17.26
CA ALA A 66 -16.26 -11.64 -15.95
C ALA A 66 -15.59 -12.58 -14.93
N ARG A 67 -14.50 -12.11 -14.30
CA ARG A 67 -14.09 -12.56 -12.96
C ARG A 67 -13.95 -11.33 -12.06
N MET A 68 -14.43 -11.47 -10.83
CA MET A 68 -14.93 -10.37 -10.02
C MET A 68 -13.84 -9.70 -9.20
N TYR A 69 -13.97 -8.39 -9.01
CA TYR A 69 -13.37 -7.66 -7.89
C TYR A 69 -14.48 -6.90 -7.14
N SER A 70 -14.33 -6.78 -5.83
CA SER A 70 -15.42 -6.36 -4.94
C SER A 70 -15.62 -4.84 -4.95
N THR A 71 -16.76 -4.38 -5.46
CA THR A 71 -17.21 -2.98 -5.32
C THR A 71 -17.78 -2.74 -3.92
N ARG A 72 -16.91 -2.64 -2.92
CA ARG A 72 -17.23 -2.05 -1.60
C ARG A 72 -16.21 -0.95 -1.31
N ASP A 73 -16.71 0.20 -0.87
CA ASP A 73 -15.94 1.40 -0.49
C ASP A 73 -15.01 2.01 -1.55
N GLY A 74 -15.50 2.13 -2.79
CA GLY A 74 -14.94 3.04 -3.79
C GLY A 74 -13.58 2.64 -4.38
N GLU A 75 -13.20 1.38 -4.22
CA GLU A 75 -11.98 0.79 -4.78
C GLU A 75 -12.29 -0.12 -5.97
N LEU A 76 -11.42 -0.08 -7.00
CA LEU A 76 -11.46 -1.00 -8.13
C LEU A 76 -10.09 -1.68 -8.31
N THR A 77 -9.99 -2.92 -7.85
CA THR A 77 -8.84 -3.77 -8.20
C THR A 77 -9.01 -4.32 -9.62
N LEU A 78 -7.92 -4.38 -10.40
CA LEU A 78 -7.90 -4.97 -11.75
C LEU A 78 -6.78 -6.00 -11.87
N ALA A 79 -7.09 -7.22 -12.32
CA ALA A 79 -6.09 -8.27 -12.57
C ALA A 79 -5.16 -7.99 -13.77
N ASN A 80 -5.51 -7.02 -14.62
CA ASN A 80 -4.95 -6.93 -15.96
C ASN A 80 -3.54 -6.32 -15.96
N LYS A 81 -2.60 -7.01 -16.63
CA LYS A 81 -1.22 -6.53 -16.84
C LYS A 81 -1.13 -5.33 -17.81
N VAL A 82 -2.17 -5.07 -18.61
CA VAL A 82 -2.27 -3.87 -19.44
C VAL A 82 -3.63 -3.22 -19.17
N VAL A 83 -3.63 -1.91 -18.91
CA VAL A 83 -4.83 -1.14 -18.60
C VAL A 83 -5.04 -0.09 -19.70
N THR A 84 -6.14 -0.24 -20.43
CA THR A 84 -6.55 0.65 -21.53
C THR A 84 -7.81 1.46 -21.14
N VAL A 85 -8.12 2.52 -21.89
CA VAL A 85 -9.34 3.32 -21.69
C VAL A 85 -10.60 2.44 -21.72
N ALA A 86 -10.73 1.58 -22.74
CA ALA A 86 -11.83 0.59 -22.85
C ALA A 86 -11.86 -0.48 -21.74
N SER A 87 -10.78 -0.65 -20.95
CA SER A 87 -10.78 -1.51 -19.76
C SER A 87 -11.38 -0.82 -18.52
N LEU A 88 -11.55 0.51 -18.58
CA LEU A 88 -11.97 1.38 -17.47
C LEU A 88 -13.33 2.06 -17.76
N GLU A 89 -13.68 2.26 -19.03
CA GLU A 89 -14.99 2.77 -19.45
C GLU A 89 -16.13 1.95 -18.83
N ASN A 90 -17.19 2.66 -18.41
CA ASN A 90 -18.33 2.14 -17.66
C ASN A 90 -18.00 1.47 -16.29
N ARG A 91 -16.72 1.40 -15.88
CA ARG A 91 -16.27 0.76 -14.63
C ARG A 91 -15.77 1.73 -13.55
N LEU A 92 -15.79 3.04 -13.77
CA LEU A 92 -15.25 4.06 -12.85
C LEU A 92 -16.32 4.83 -12.02
N ALA A 93 -17.60 4.44 -12.10
CA ALA A 93 -18.66 5.14 -11.37
C ALA A 93 -18.51 5.00 -9.85
N GLY A 94 -18.36 6.12 -9.14
CA GLY A 94 -18.24 6.18 -7.67
C GLY A 94 -16.89 5.74 -7.10
N ILE A 95 -15.90 5.42 -7.95
CA ILE A 95 -14.59 4.92 -7.54
C ILE A 95 -13.61 6.08 -7.32
N ARG A 96 -12.85 5.99 -6.23
CA ARG A 96 -11.82 6.98 -5.80
C ARG A 96 -10.40 6.44 -5.94
N GLN A 97 -10.23 5.11 -6.00
CA GLN A 97 -8.93 4.47 -6.16
C GLN A 97 -8.97 3.20 -7.01
N VAL A 98 -7.94 3.01 -7.83
CA VAL A 98 -7.71 1.81 -8.65
C VAL A 98 -6.44 1.11 -8.17
N VAL A 99 -6.50 -0.22 -8.00
CA VAL A 99 -5.36 -1.05 -7.59
C VAL A 99 -4.99 -2.01 -8.71
N LEU A 100 -3.74 -1.95 -9.16
CA LEU A 100 -3.18 -2.75 -10.26
C LEU A 100 -2.08 -3.69 -9.74
N PRO A 101 -1.79 -4.83 -10.38
CA PRO A 101 -0.66 -5.66 -9.97
C PRO A 101 0.68 -4.97 -10.27
N LEU A 102 1.70 -5.26 -9.46
CA LEU A 102 3.09 -4.89 -9.78
C LEU A 102 3.47 -5.37 -11.18
N GLY A 103 3.98 -4.44 -12.00
CA GLY A 103 4.31 -4.69 -13.41
C GLY A 103 3.15 -4.55 -14.40
N ALA A 104 2.00 -3.98 -13.98
CA ALA A 104 0.96 -3.52 -14.89
C ALA A 104 1.40 -2.26 -15.66
N ILE A 105 1.14 -2.24 -16.97
CA ILE A 105 1.37 -1.09 -17.85
C ILE A 105 0.04 -0.36 -18.06
N ILE A 106 -0.01 0.90 -17.65
CA ILE A 106 -1.14 1.81 -17.92
C ILE A 106 -0.82 2.54 -19.23
N THR A 107 -1.75 2.57 -20.19
CA THR A 107 -1.56 3.41 -21.39
C THR A 107 -1.70 4.90 -21.02
N PRO A 108 -1.03 5.84 -21.72
CA PRO A 108 -1.11 7.27 -21.40
C PRO A 108 -2.55 7.77 -21.26
N ALA A 109 -3.39 7.58 -22.27
CA ALA A 109 -4.80 7.99 -22.23
C ALA A 109 -5.62 7.36 -21.08
N ALA A 110 -5.26 6.15 -20.61
CA ALA A 110 -5.89 5.54 -19.43
C ALA A 110 -5.42 6.20 -18.12
N ARG A 111 -4.17 6.63 -18.04
CA ARG A 111 -3.64 7.44 -16.93
C ARG A 111 -4.27 8.82 -16.90
N ASP A 112 -4.43 9.45 -18.06
CA ASP A 112 -4.98 10.81 -18.20
C ASP A 112 -6.46 10.85 -17.80
N MET A 113 -7.27 9.89 -18.26
CA MET A 113 -8.68 9.76 -17.83
C MET A 113 -8.83 9.47 -16.32
N LEU A 114 -7.90 8.73 -15.71
CA LEU A 114 -7.91 8.49 -14.25
C LEU A 114 -7.56 9.77 -13.48
N ALA A 115 -6.61 10.57 -13.99
CA ALA A 115 -6.26 11.86 -13.41
C ALA A 115 -7.41 12.89 -13.53
N GLU A 116 -8.03 13.00 -14.71
CA GLU A 116 -9.21 13.85 -14.97
C GLU A 116 -10.36 13.57 -14.00
N LYS A 117 -10.60 12.29 -13.70
CA LYS A 117 -11.65 11.85 -12.77
C LYS A 117 -11.23 11.87 -11.29
N GLY A 118 -10.02 12.36 -10.98
CA GLY A 118 -9.49 12.46 -9.62
C GLY A 118 -9.18 11.12 -8.93
N ILE A 119 -9.04 10.05 -9.72
CA ILE A 119 -8.95 8.67 -9.23
C ILE A 119 -7.48 8.28 -8.99
N LYS A 120 -7.15 7.93 -7.75
CA LYS A 120 -5.78 7.57 -7.36
C LYS A 120 -5.42 6.17 -7.84
N VAL A 121 -4.21 5.98 -8.36
CA VAL A 121 -3.74 4.66 -8.82
C VAL A 121 -2.65 4.14 -7.90
N PHE A 122 -2.79 2.88 -7.49
CA PHE A 122 -1.83 2.17 -6.66
C PHE A 122 -1.41 0.86 -7.33
N PHE A 123 -0.15 0.45 -7.13
CA PHE A 123 0.32 -0.87 -7.52
C PHE A 123 0.37 -1.78 -6.29
N GLY A 124 -0.51 -2.77 -6.23
CA GLY A 124 -0.58 -3.76 -5.17
C GLY A 124 0.43 -4.89 -5.37
N SER A 125 1.09 -5.28 -4.28
CA SER A 125 1.77 -6.58 -4.22
C SER A 125 0.74 -7.70 -4.42
N ARG A 126 1.19 -8.85 -4.94
CA ARG A 126 0.30 -9.96 -5.29
C ARG A 126 -0.40 -10.50 -4.05
N SER A 127 -1.74 -10.55 -4.07
CA SER A 127 -2.44 -11.60 -3.33
C SER A 127 -2.02 -12.96 -3.91
N ALA A 128 -1.80 -13.96 -3.06
CA ALA A 128 -1.09 -15.19 -3.40
C ALA A 128 -1.94 -16.22 -4.18
N GLU A 129 -2.94 -15.79 -4.96
CA GLU A 129 -3.94 -16.64 -5.59
C GLU A 129 -3.91 -16.58 -7.13
N SER A 130 -2.80 -16.98 -7.76
CA SER A 130 -2.78 -17.40 -9.18
C SER A 130 -1.51 -18.19 -9.57
N LEU A 131 -1.24 -19.27 -8.83
CA LEU A 131 -0.45 -20.39 -9.34
C LEU A 131 -1.25 -21.68 -9.15
N LYS A 132 -1.87 -22.16 -10.24
CA LYS A 132 -2.45 -23.50 -10.29
C LYS A 132 -1.32 -24.50 -10.54
N GLY A 133 -0.94 -25.27 -9.52
CA GLY A 133 0.00 -26.36 -9.66
C GLY A 133 0.54 -26.82 -8.32
N GLU A 134 0.24 -28.09 -7.98
CA GLU A 134 0.78 -28.86 -6.84
C GLU A 134 0.45 -28.37 -5.41
N PRO A 135 -0.09 -29.23 -4.54
CA PRO A 135 -0.33 -28.90 -3.13
C PRO A 135 0.96 -29.05 -2.32
N ARG A 136 1.86 -28.06 -2.37
CA ARG A 136 2.93 -27.98 -1.36
C ARG A 136 2.31 -27.63 -0.02
N SER A 137 2.31 -28.62 0.88
CA SER A 137 1.87 -28.52 2.27
C SER A 137 2.89 -27.76 3.14
N ASP A 138 3.35 -26.61 2.64
CA ASP A 138 4.08 -25.63 3.44
C ASP A 138 3.06 -24.94 4.34
N LEU A 139 2.75 -25.59 5.46
CA LEU A 139 2.04 -25.00 6.59
C LEU A 139 2.92 -23.86 7.11
N VAL A 140 2.73 -22.67 6.54
CA VAL A 140 3.18 -21.41 7.13
C VAL A 140 2.42 -21.25 8.44
N THR A 141 2.98 -21.82 9.51
CA THR A 141 2.48 -21.70 10.88
C THR A 141 2.36 -20.22 11.19
N ALA A 142 1.13 -19.70 11.17
CA ALA A 142 0.88 -18.27 11.27
C ALA A 142 1.51 -17.74 12.56
N THR A 143 2.60 -17.00 12.42
CA THR A 143 3.43 -16.60 13.57
C THR A 143 2.59 -15.71 14.47
N PRO A 144 2.27 -16.13 15.71
CA PRO A 144 1.30 -15.44 16.52
C PRO A 144 1.79 -14.03 16.84
N VAL A 145 0.95 -13.04 16.54
CA VAL A 145 1.25 -11.62 16.72
C VAL A 145 0.40 -11.03 17.85
N THR A 146 1.05 -10.29 18.75
CA THR A 146 0.38 -9.54 19.82
C THR A 146 0.48 -8.05 19.54
N ILE A 147 -0.66 -7.35 19.58
CA ILE A 147 -0.80 -5.93 19.26
C ILE A 147 -1.12 -5.16 20.55
N PHE A 148 -0.13 -4.41 21.02
CA PHE A 148 -0.19 -3.54 22.19
C PHE A 148 -0.70 -2.16 21.79
N LEU A 149 -1.86 -1.76 22.30
CA LEU A 149 -2.43 -0.43 22.07
C LEU A 149 -2.03 0.51 23.21
N VAL A 150 -1.00 1.33 23.00
CA VAL A 150 -0.59 2.41 23.93
C VAL A 150 -1.23 3.73 23.50
N THR A 151 -2.51 3.65 23.15
CA THR A 151 -3.31 4.76 22.61
C THR A 151 -4.80 4.48 22.77
N ARG A 152 -5.60 5.54 22.96
CA ARG A 152 -7.07 5.46 22.92
C ARG A 152 -7.66 5.86 21.56
N ARG A 153 -6.82 6.13 20.55
CA ARG A 153 -7.24 6.57 19.19
C ARG A 153 -7.60 5.43 18.24
N VAL A 154 -7.24 4.20 18.58
CA VAL A 154 -7.45 2.98 17.79
C VAL A 154 -8.19 2.00 18.68
N SER A 155 -9.33 1.45 18.22
CA SER A 155 -9.99 0.38 18.96
C SER A 155 -9.50 -1.00 18.49
N PRO A 156 -9.42 -2.01 19.38
CA PRO A 156 -9.05 -3.38 18.99
C PRO A 156 -9.95 -3.90 17.86
N GLN A 157 -11.26 -3.74 18.01
CA GLN A 157 -12.27 -4.22 17.06
C GLN A 157 -12.15 -3.60 15.66
N GLN A 158 -11.77 -2.32 15.55
CA GLN A 158 -11.54 -1.69 14.24
C GLN A 158 -10.31 -2.27 13.55
N LEU A 159 -9.24 -2.52 14.30
CA LEU A 159 -8.00 -3.08 13.75
C LEU A 159 -8.15 -4.58 13.42
N GLU A 160 -8.85 -5.33 14.26
CA GLU A 160 -9.20 -6.74 14.06
C GLU A 160 -10.04 -6.95 12.79
N ASN A 161 -11.08 -6.15 12.58
CA ASN A 161 -11.90 -6.20 11.37
C ASN A 161 -11.10 -5.85 10.08
N LEU A 162 -9.96 -5.17 10.21
CA LEU A 162 -9.07 -4.83 9.09
C LEU A 162 -7.96 -5.86 8.85
N LEU A 163 -7.52 -6.57 9.89
CA LEU A 163 -6.43 -7.56 9.84
C LEU A 163 -6.91 -9.00 9.63
N ARG A 164 -8.06 -9.39 10.20
CA ARG A 164 -8.64 -10.73 10.01
C ARG A 164 -8.85 -11.10 8.52
N PRO A 165 -9.29 -10.18 7.63
CA PRO A 165 -9.37 -10.46 6.18
C PRO A 165 -8.02 -10.66 5.48
N GLU A 166 -6.90 -10.28 6.10
CA GLU A 166 -5.54 -10.53 5.57
C GLU A 166 -4.96 -11.89 6.04
N GLY A 167 -5.76 -12.69 6.75
CA GLY A 167 -5.31 -13.95 7.37
C GLY A 167 -4.47 -13.75 8.64
N ILE A 168 -4.48 -12.55 9.23
CA ILE A 168 -3.72 -12.22 10.43
C ILE A 168 -4.63 -12.37 11.64
N ASP A 169 -4.48 -13.48 12.36
CA ASP A 169 -5.01 -13.64 13.71
C ASP A 169 -4.07 -12.97 14.72
N ALA A 170 -4.62 -12.15 15.60
CA ALA A 170 -3.86 -11.24 16.45
C ALA A 170 -4.49 -11.08 17.83
N GLN A 171 -3.67 -11.16 18.87
CA GLN A 171 -4.10 -10.89 20.25
C GLN A 171 -3.95 -9.40 20.55
N TYR A 172 -4.94 -8.79 21.19
CA TYR A 172 -4.95 -7.35 21.50
C TYR A 172 -4.85 -7.11 23.01
N GLU A 173 -3.85 -6.33 23.42
CA GLU A 173 -3.68 -5.89 24.82
C GLU A 173 -3.63 -4.35 24.84
N SER A 174 -4.37 -3.71 25.75
CA SER A 174 -4.38 -2.24 25.87
C SER A 174 -3.59 -1.81 27.08
N LEU A 175 -2.56 -0.98 26.87
CA LEU A 175 -1.59 -0.60 27.90
C LEU A 175 -1.57 0.92 28.09
N ASP A 176 -1.29 1.34 29.32
CA ASP A 176 -1.37 2.73 29.78
C ASP A 176 -0.02 3.47 29.78
N CYS A 177 1.10 2.76 29.74
CA CYS A 177 2.43 3.36 29.64
C CYS A 177 3.39 2.58 28.71
N LEU A 178 4.36 3.31 28.15
CA LEU A 178 5.37 2.80 27.21
C LEU A 178 6.33 1.79 27.86
N VAL A 179 6.70 1.99 29.13
CA VAL A 179 7.64 1.08 29.82
C VAL A 179 7.06 -0.32 29.92
N ARG A 180 5.81 -0.46 30.39
CA ARG A 180 5.10 -1.75 30.43
C ARG A 180 4.86 -2.36 29.05
N ALA A 181 4.72 -1.52 28.01
CA ALA A 181 4.62 -2.02 26.63
C ALA A 181 5.95 -2.61 26.17
N SER A 182 7.07 -1.92 26.39
CA SER A 182 8.43 -2.39 26.11
C SER A 182 8.77 -3.69 26.87
N ASP A 183 8.45 -3.76 28.17
CA ASP A 183 8.59 -4.97 28.99
C ASP A 183 7.80 -6.15 28.36
N ARG A 184 6.55 -5.90 27.98
CA ARG A 184 5.65 -6.92 27.44
C ARG A 184 5.97 -7.34 26.01
N VAL A 185 6.51 -6.42 25.20
CA VAL A 185 7.13 -6.70 23.90
C VAL A 185 8.29 -7.68 24.08
N ALA A 186 9.17 -7.45 25.06
CA ALA A 186 10.30 -8.33 25.33
C ALA A 186 9.86 -9.76 25.68
N GLU A 187 8.87 -9.89 26.57
CA GLU A 187 8.30 -11.20 26.93
C GLU A 187 7.69 -11.93 25.72
N MET A 188 7.01 -11.22 24.80
CA MET A 188 6.48 -11.83 23.58
C MET A 188 7.60 -12.25 22.62
N CYS A 189 8.55 -11.36 22.33
CA CYS A 189 9.67 -11.66 21.42
C CYS A 189 10.57 -12.79 21.94
N GLN A 190 10.83 -12.85 23.25
CA GLN A 190 11.58 -13.93 23.88
C GLN A 190 10.82 -15.27 23.87
N SER A 191 9.48 -15.26 23.85
CA SER A 191 8.66 -16.45 23.61
C SER A 191 8.51 -16.83 22.12
N GLY A 192 9.30 -16.21 21.22
CA GLY A 192 9.32 -16.51 19.79
C GLY A 192 8.14 -15.92 19.01
N LYS A 193 7.40 -14.98 19.60
CA LYS A 193 6.22 -14.33 18.99
C LYS A 193 6.58 -12.98 18.36
N LEU A 194 5.70 -12.49 17.50
CA LEU A 194 5.80 -11.14 16.94
C LEU A 194 5.06 -10.14 17.83
N ALA A 195 5.64 -8.96 18.00
CA ALA A 195 5.03 -7.87 18.75
C ALA A 195 4.75 -6.66 17.84
N VAL A 196 3.62 -5.99 18.06
CA VAL A 196 3.32 -4.68 17.47
C VAL A 196 2.93 -3.72 18.58
N VAL A 197 3.52 -2.53 18.65
CA VAL A 197 3.08 -1.46 19.55
C VAL A 197 2.48 -0.33 18.73
N VAL A 198 1.22 0.02 18.97
CA VAL A 198 0.52 1.14 18.34
C VAL A 198 0.55 2.33 19.29
N THR A 199 1.38 3.34 18.96
CA THR A 199 1.70 4.47 19.85
C THR A 199 1.89 5.76 19.07
N ARG A 200 1.75 6.92 19.73
CA ARG A 200 2.15 8.23 19.17
C ARG A 200 3.63 8.58 19.41
N TYR A 201 4.35 7.71 20.12
CA TYR A 201 5.71 7.94 20.61
C TYR A 201 6.72 6.98 19.98
N VAL A 202 6.63 6.77 18.65
CA VAL A 202 7.35 5.71 17.93
C VAL A 202 8.84 5.66 18.28
N SER A 203 9.57 6.77 18.15
CA SER A 203 11.01 6.80 18.40
C SER A 203 11.37 6.48 19.87
N ALA A 204 10.53 6.83 20.83
CA ALA A 204 10.78 6.54 22.24
C ALA A 204 10.57 5.05 22.53
N GLU A 205 9.49 4.47 22.03
CA GLU A 205 9.18 3.05 22.18
C GLU A 205 10.21 2.15 21.46
N VAL A 206 10.66 2.52 20.24
CA VAL A 206 11.76 1.84 19.55
C VAL A 206 13.06 1.86 20.38
N CYS A 207 13.37 2.99 21.03
CA CYS A 207 14.53 3.14 21.90
C CYS A 207 14.40 2.47 23.28
N LEU A 208 13.18 2.11 23.70
CA LEU A 208 12.93 1.29 24.89
C LEU A 208 13.00 -0.20 24.52
N ALA A 209 12.23 -0.63 23.51
CA ALA A 209 12.14 -2.02 23.08
C ALA A 209 13.52 -2.62 22.72
N ASN A 210 14.35 -1.89 21.97
CA ASN A 210 15.72 -2.32 21.62
C ASN A 210 16.73 -2.32 22.79
N ARG A 211 16.33 -2.01 24.03
CA ARG A 211 17.14 -2.24 25.24
C ARG A 211 16.91 -3.63 25.85
N HIS A 212 15.90 -4.36 25.41
CA HIS A 212 15.61 -5.69 25.91
C HIS A 212 16.28 -6.75 25.05
N ARG A 213 17.05 -7.63 25.69
CA ARG A 213 17.81 -8.67 25.00
C ARG A 213 16.92 -9.55 24.13
N GLY A 214 17.33 -9.71 22.87
CA GLY A 214 16.60 -10.48 21.85
C GLY A 214 15.45 -9.72 21.15
N VAL A 215 15.17 -8.47 21.53
CA VAL A 215 14.22 -7.62 20.81
C VAL A 215 14.94 -6.85 19.70
N ARG A 216 14.34 -6.84 18.51
CA ARG A 216 14.77 -6.09 17.33
C ARG A 216 13.55 -5.33 16.82
N ALA A 217 13.39 -4.10 17.31
CA ALA A 217 12.23 -3.25 17.07
C ALA A 217 12.50 -2.20 15.99
N ILE A 218 11.61 -2.11 15.00
CA ILE A 218 11.64 -1.07 13.95
C ILE A 218 10.49 -0.08 14.12
N GLY A 219 10.68 1.16 13.65
CA GLY A 219 9.64 2.18 13.61
C GLY A 219 8.79 2.08 12.34
N GLY A 220 7.48 2.21 12.49
CA GLY A 220 6.50 2.26 11.39
C GLY A 220 5.82 3.62 11.33
N TRP A 221 6.10 4.39 10.27
CA TRP A 221 5.45 5.67 9.99
C TRP A 221 5.01 5.78 8.53
N ALA A 222 4.25 6.82 8.20
CA ALA A 222 3.74 7.03 6.84
C ALA A 222 4.89 7.15 5.82
N GLY A 223 4.97 6.20 4.89
CA GLY A 223 5.93 6.19 3.78
C GLY A 223 7.16 5.28 3.95
N ILE A 224 7.38 4.66 5.12
CA ILE A 224 8.47 3.69 5.30
C ILE A 224 8.15 2.34 4.63
N ASP A 225 9.18 1.68 4.09
CA ASP A 225 9.06 0.27 3.64
C ASP A 225 9.32 -0.67 4.81
N VAL A 226 8.25 -0.94 5.58
CA VAL A 226 8.30 -1.83 6.75
C VAL A 226 8.82 -3.23 6.38
N ALA A 227 8.58 -3.73 5.16
CA ALA A 227 9.04 -5.06 4.78
C ALA A 227 10.55 -5.10 4.54
N ALA A 228 11.10 -4.07 3.89
CA ALA A 228 12.55 -3.91 3.72
C ALA A 228 13.27 -3.74 5.06
N GLU A 229 12.78 -2.86 5.93
CA GLU A 229 13.35 -2.65 7.27
C GLU A 229 13.28 -3.92 8.15
N THR A 230 12.16 -4.67 8.07
CA THR A 230 12.02 -5.94 8.81
C THR A 230 13.07 -6.96 8.35
N ALA A 231 13.26 -7.10 7.03
CA ALA A 231 14.24 -8.01 6.45
C ALA A 231 15.69 -7.57 6.72
N ALA A 232 15.97 -6.27 6.79
CA ALA A 232 17.30 -5.72 6.99
C ALA A 232 17.90 -6.04 8.37
N VAL A 233 17.06 -6.19 9.41
CA VAL A 233 17.52 -6.51 10.78
C VAL A 233 16.93 -7.81 11.35
N GLY A 234 16.03 -8.49 10.63
CA GLY A 234 15.26 -9.61 11.17
C GLY A 234 14.36 -9.17 12.34
N ALA A 235 13.63 -8.08 12.15
CA ALA A 235 12.87 -7.42 13.22
C ALA A 235 11.76 -8.34 13.75
N ASN A 236 11.63 -8.46 15.08
CA ASN A 236 10.56 -9.22 15.75
C ASN A 236 9.56 -8.31 16.49
N ALA A 237 9.79 -6.99 16.50
CA ALA A 237 8.84 -5.99 16.97
C ALA A 237 8.65 -4.84 15.95
N LEU A 238 7.41 -4.39 15.78
CA LEU A 238 7.05 -3.19 15.00
C LEU A 238 6.42 -2.14 15.93
N VAL A 239 6.93 -0.92 15.90
CA VAL A 239 6.34 0.22 16.62
C VAL A 239 5.64 1.14 15.61
N ALA A 240 4.32 1.01 15.48
CA ALA A 240 3.53 1.70 14.45
C ALA A 240 2.89 3.00 14.97
N ASP A 241 2.98 4.06 14.17
CA ASP A 241 2.40 5.37 14.49
C ASP A 241 0.86 5.36 14.52
N ALA A 242 0.31 5.61 15.71
CA ALA A 242 -1.12 5.77 15.95
C ALA A 242 -1.75 6.98 15.23
N ALA A 243 -0.96 7.94 14.73
CA ALA A 243 -1.44 9.07 13.93
C ALA A 243 -1.53 8.79 12.41
N ALA A 244 -0.87 7.73 11.92
CA ALA A 244 -0.89 7.37 10.49
C ALA A 244 -2.27 6.87 9.98
N GLY A 245 -3.18 6.52 10.90
CA GLY A 245 -4.55 6.09 10.60
C GLY A 245 -4.70 4.61 10.25
N LEU A 246 -5.93 4.10 10.37
CA LEU A 246 -6.22 2.65 10.35
C LEU A 246 -5.75 1.92 9.08
N PHE A 247 -5.86 2.52 7.90
CA PHE A 247 -5.39 1.90 6.65
C PHE A 247 -3.85 1.85 6.54
N ALA A 248 -3.14 2.84 7.11
CA ALA A 248 -1.68 2.79 7.20
C ALA A 248 -1.24 1.76 8.23
N LEU A 249 -1.89 1.72 9.40
CA LEU A 249 -1.66 0.68 10.42
C LEU A 249 -1.86 -0.73 9.86
N LYS A 250 -2.98 -0.98 9.15
CA LYS A 250 -3.21 -2.24 8.42
C LYS A 250 -2.03 -2.57 7.51
N ARG A 251 -1.65 -1.65 6.61
CA ARG A 251 -0.55 -1.86 5.67
C ARG A 251 0.79 -2.15 6.34
N MET A 252 1.15 -1.41 7.40
CA MET A 252 2.41 -1.60 8.13
C MET A 252 2.43 -2.96 8.84
N ILE A 253 1.35 -3.34 9.53
CA ILE A 253 1.26 -4.62 10.22
C ILE A 253 1.26 -5.80 9.24
N THR A 254 0.52 -5.69 8.13
CA THR A 254 0.49 -6.73 7.09
C THR A 254 1.83 -6.85 6.35
N ALA A 255 2.58 -5.76 6.16
CA ALA A 255 3.93 -5.80 5.61
C ALA A 255 4.94 -6.45 6.58
N PHE A 256 4.87 -6.10 7.87
CA PHE A 256 5.69 -6.69 8.93
C PHE A 256 5.46 -8.20 9.06
N VAL A 257 4.23 -8.65 9.30
CA VAL A 257 3.90 -10.07 9.54
C VAL A 257 4.17 -10.98 8.32
N ARG A 258 4.30 -10.42 7.12
CA ARG A 258 4.63 -11.14 5.88
C ARG A 258 6.12 -11.02 5.47
N ALA A 259 6.95 -10.33 6.25
CA ALA A 259 8.37 -10.15 5.96
C ALA A 259 9.25 -11.23 6.64
N PRO A 260 10.48 -11.49 6.17
CA PRO A 260 11.37 -12.45 6.80
C PRO A 260 11.95 -11.91 8.11
N HIS A 261 11.55 -12.51 9.24
CA HIS A 261 12.01 -12.14 10.59
C HIS A 261 13.35 -12.77 11.00
N VAL A 262 14.09 -13.38 10.06
CA VAL A 262 15.35 -14.08 10.33
C VAL A 262 16.48 -13.06 10.52
N CYS A 263 17.15 -13.10 11.67
CA CYS A 263 18.28 -12.22 11.99
C CYS A 263 19.48 -12.47 11.05
N PRO A 264 19.93 -11.48 10.25
CA PRO A 264 21.09 -11.62 9.38
C PRO A 264 22.36 -11.93 10.17
N GLU A 265 23.20 -12.83 9.64
CA GLU A 265 24.33 -13.40 10.40
C GLU A 265 25.35 -12.33 10.82
N SER A 266 25.57 -11.35 9.94
CA SER A 266 26.43 -10.17 10.17
C SER A 266 25.96 -9.23 11.27
N LEU A 267 24.68 -9.31 11.67
CA LEU A 267 24.10 -8.52 12.76
C LEU A 267 23.87 -9.34 14.03
N ARG A 268 23.79 -10.67 13.90
CA ARG A 268 23.43 -11.62 14.98
C ARG A 268 24.29 -11.46 16.22
N GLU A 269 25.61 -11.38 16.04
CA GLU A 269 26.55 -11.18 17.16
C GLU A 269 26.28 -9.88 17.95
N ARG A 270 25.85 -8.80 17.30
CA ARG A 270 25.59 -7.51 17.98
C ARG A 270 24.18 -7.42 18.55
N LEU A 271 23.18 -8.00 17.88
CA LEU A 271 21.77 -7.90 18.26
C LEU A 271 21.29 -9.00 19.21
N GLU A 272 22.09 -10.04 19.48
CA GLU A 272 21.73 -11.14 20.42
C GLU A 272 22.65 -11.22 21.66
N GLN A 273 23.71 -10.39 21.70
CA GLN A 273 24.60 -10.22 22.86
C GLN A 273 24.29 -8.98 23.71
N SER A 274 23.49 -8.04 23.18
CA SER A 274 22.94 -6.89 23.92
C SER A 274 21.70 -7.28 24.72
#